data_AF-A0A3S0U473-F1
#
_entry.id   AF-A0A3S0U473-F1
#
_cell.length_a   1.000
_cell.length_b   1.000
_cell.length_c   1.000
_cell.angle_alpha   90.00
_cell.angle_beta   90.00
_cell.angle_gamma   90.00
#
_symmetry.space_group_name_H-M   'P 1'
#
loop_
_entity.id
_entity.type
_entity.pdbx_description
1 polymer ?
#
loop_
_entity_poly.entity_id
_entity_poly.type
_entity_poly.pdbx_seq_one_letter_code
_entity_poly.pdbx_strand_id
1 'polypeptide(L)'
;MDAFTKAYITAMFFTELGEDNLKDAGLPEISTELMEKIEKDCAEFQAKAGELISDEFCHYKECPTIDYAGHDFWLTRNHHGCGFWEKHDWAEPASTKLTELAHSFGQMDVYLGDDGKIYAM
;
A
#
# COMPACT_ATOMS: atom_id res chain seq x y z
N MET A 1 -2.60 9.66 10.59
CA MET A 1 -2.18 8.54 9.72
C MET A 1 -1.87 7.29 10.55
N ASP A 2 -2.58 6.19 10.27
CA ASP A 2 -2.42 4.88 10.91
C ASP A 2 -1.23 4.08 10.34
N ALA A 3 -0.98 2.89 10.88
CA ALA A 3 0.15 2.04 10.49
C ALA A 3 0.01 1.49 9.06
N PHE A 4 -1.20 1.07 8.68
CA PHE A 4 -1.51 0.58 7.34
C PHE A 4 -1.19 1.63 6.27
N THR A 5 -1.68 2.87 6.46
CA THR A 5 -1.48 3.97 5.52
C THR A 5 -0.01 4.38 5.44
N LYS A 6 0.73 4.33 6.56
CA LYS A 6 2.20 4.54 6.55
C LYS A 6 2.93 3.48 5.73
N ALA A 7 2.59 2.21 5.90
CA ALA A 7 3.22 1.11 5.18
C ALA A 7 2.89 1.16 3.67
N TYR A 8 1.64 1.50 3.32
CA TYR A 8 1.23 1.78 1.96
C TYR A 8 2.09 2.87 1.30
N ILE A 9 2.25 4.01 1.98
CA ILE A 9 3.08 5.12 1.48
C ILE A 9 4.55 4.70 1.35
N THR A 10 5.05 3.92 2.31
CA THR A 10 6.42 3.39 2.26
C THR A 10 6.62 2.52 1.02
N ALA A 11 5.68 1.62 0.72
CA ALA A 11 5.71 0.78 -0.47
C ALA A 11 5.65 1.61 -1.76
N MET A 12 4.79 2.63 -1.81
CA MET A 12 4.71 3.59 -2.93
C MET A 12 6.05 4.29 -3.18
N PHE A 13 6.66 4.85 -2.14
CA PHE A 13 7.98 5.47 -2.26
C PHE A 13 9.05 4.47 -2.74
N PHE A 14 9.02 3.24 -2.22
CA PHE A 14 9.97 2.21 -2.59
C PHE A 14 9.87 1.83 -4.07
N THR A 15 8.66 1.61 -4.61
CA THR A 15 8.49 1.16 -6.00
C THR A 15 8.62 2.30 -7.01
N GLU A 16 8.18 3.50 -6.68
CA GLU A 16 8.07 4.60 -7.66
C GLU A 16 9.19 5.62 -7.59
N LEU A 17 9.86 5.72 -6.44
CA LEU A 17 10.90 6.74 -6.22
C LEU A 17 12.27 6.14 -5.87
N GLY A 18 12.35 4.85 -5.52
CA GLY A 18 13.60 4.14 -5.24
C GLY A 18 14.28 4.54 -3.92
N GLU A 19 15.09 3.63 -3.36
CA GLU A 19 15.74 3.82 -2.04
C GLU A 19 16.71 5.02 -1.98
N ASP A 20 17.36 5.37 -3.09
CA ASP A 20 18.39 6.43 -3.14
C ASP A 20 17.81 7.85 -3.09
N ASN A 21 16.54 8.05 -3.50
CA ASN A 21 15.93 9.38 -3.50
C ASN A 21 15.37 9.80 -2.14
N LEU A 22 15.33 8.90 -1.16
CA LEU A 22 14.73 9.16 0.16
C LEU A 22 15.71 9.79 1.17
N LYS A 23 17.02 9.67 0.94
CA LYS A 23 18.04 10.05 1.93
C LYS A 23 18.75 11.37 1.65
N ASP A 24 18.86 11.79 0.38
CA ASP A 24 19.72 12.92 -0.01
C ASP A 24 18.99 14.10 -0.70
N ALA A 25 17.75 13.90 -1.17
CA ALA A 25 16.87 14.98 -1.61
C ALA A 25 15.74 15.10 -0.60
N GLY A 26 15.47 16.30 -0.07
CA GLY A 26 14.32 16.50 0.81
C GLY A 26 13.09 15.79 0.23
N LEU A 27 12.59 14.79 0.96
CA LEU A 27 11.57 13.86 0.49
C LEU A 27 10.46 14.64 -0.24
N PRO A 28 10.16 14.33 -1.52
CA PRO A 28 9.09 15.03 -2.21
C PRO A 28 7.81 14.90 -1.40
N GLU A 29 7.17 16.04 -1.13
CA GLU A 29 5.97 16.06 -0.32
C GLU A 29 4.81 15.47 -1.12
N ILE A 30 4.01 14.61 -0.50
CA ILE A 30 2.77 14.17 -1.12
C ILE A 30 1.82 15.38 -1.17
N SER A 31 1.25 15.66 -2.34
CA SER A 31 0.24 16.71 -2.50
C SER A 31 -0.96 16.46 -1.58
N THR A 32 -1.67 17.52 -1.18
CA THR A 32 -2.83 17.39 -0.29
C THR A 32 -3.90 16.51 -0.93
N GLU A 33 -4.12 16.66 -2.24
CA GLU A 33 -5.07 15.89 -3.01
C GLU A 33 -4.73 14.40 -3.06
N LEU A 34 -3.44 14.06 -3.26
CA LEU A 34 -2.99 12.68 -3.23
C LEU A 34 -3.10 12.09 -1.82
N MET A 35 -2.73 12.84 -0.79
CA MET A 35 -2.83 12.37 0.60
C MET A 35 -4.29 12.07 0.98
N GLU A 36 -5.23 12.95 0.64
CA GLU A 36 -6.65 12.74 0.88
C GLU A 36 -7.18 11.48 0.16
N LYS A 37 -6.72 11.24 -1.08
CA LYS A 37 -7.06 10.02 -1.83
C LYS A 37 -6.49 8.77 -1.17
N ILE A 38 -5.23 8.79 -0.74
CA ILE A 38 -4.57 7.66 -0.08
C ILE A 38 -5.29 7.33 1.23
N GLU A 39 -5.55 8.33 2.07
CA GLU A 39 -6.24 8.13 3.36
C GLU A 39 -7.64 7.56 3.15
N LYS A 40 -8.38 8.05 2.14
CA LYS A 40 -9.70 7.53 1.79
C LYS A 40 -9.64 6.07 1.30
N ASP A 41 -8.78 5.78 0.33
CA ASP A 41 -8.65 4.42 -0.24
C ASP A 41 -8.21 3.42 0.85
N CYS A 42 -7.25 3.80 1.71
CA CYS A 42 -6.78 2.97 2.82
C CYS A 42 -7.88 2.73 3.86
N ALA A 43 -8.62 3.77 4.26
CA ALA A 43 -9.73 3.62 5.20
C ALA A 43 -10.85 2.72 4.64
N GLU A 44 -11.21 2.89 3.37
CA GLU A 44 -12.20 2.04 2.70
C GLU A 44 -11.72 0.59 2.55
N PHE A 45 -10.44 0.38 2.22
CA PHE A 45 -9.86 -0.96 2.10
C PHE A 45 -9.87 -1.69 3.45
N GLN A 46 -9.36 -1.06 4.51
CA GLN A 46 -9.36 -1.63 5.86
C GLN A 46 -10.79 -2.00 6.32
N ALA A 47 -11.77 -1.12 6.07
CA ALA A 47 -13.16 -1.37 6.43
C ALA A 47 -13.77 -2.55 5.66
N LYS A 48 -13.45 -2.70 4.36
CA LYS A 48 -13.95 -3.81 3.52
C LYS A 48 -13.21 -5.13 3.78
N ALA A 49 -11.92 -5.06 4.09
CA ALA A 49 -11.09 -6.22 4.40
C ALA A 49 -11.49 -6.85 5.75
N GLY A 50 -11.80 -6.03 6.75
CA GLY A 50 -12.30 -6.49 8.05
C GLY A 50 -11.36 -7.49 8.72
N GLU A 51 -11.90 -8.62 9.15
CA GLU A 51 -11.18 -9.67 9.88
C GLU A 51 -10.15 -10.45 9.03
N LEU A 52 -10.15 -10.25 7.71
CA LEU A 52 -9.16 -10.87 6.82
C LEU A 52 -7.74 -10.37 7.08
N ILE A 53 -7.60 -9.14 7.59
CA ILE A 53 -6.32 -8.60 8.06
C ILE A 53 -6.15 -8.98 9.53
N SER A 54 -5.64 -10.19 9.77
CA SER A 54 -5.41 -10.72 11.12
C SER A 54 -4.25 -11.70 11.14
N ASP A 55 -3.67 -11.90 12.33
CA ASP A 55 -2.56 -12.85 12.54
C ASP A 55 -2.94 -14.31 12.28
N GLU A 56 -4.24 -14.60 12.19
CA GLU A 56 -4.77 -15.90 11.78
C GLU A 56 -4.50 -16.17 10.29
N PHE A 57 -4.62 -15.14 9.44
CA PHE A 57 -4.43 -15.26 8.00
C PHE A 57 -3.04 -14.82 7.52
N CYS A 58 -2.36 -13.94 8.27
CA CYS A 58 -1.03 -13.47 7.94
C CYS A 58 0.04 -14.26 8.71
N HIS A 59 0.85 -15.01 7.99
CA HIS A 59 1.97 -15.78 8.51
C HIS A 59 3.30 -15.02 8.49
N TYR A 60 3.37 -13.85 7.83
CA TYR A 60 4.56 -13.00 7.87
C TYR A 60 4.74 -12.41 9.28
N LYS A 61 5.90 -12.65 9.90
CA LYS A 61 6.18 -12.28 11.31
C LYS A 61 7.30 -11.26 11.50
N GLU A 62 7.88 -10.72 10.43
CA GLU A 62 8.96 -9.71 10.56
C GLU A 62 8.40 -8.32 10.93
N CYS A 63 7.12 -8.07 10.66
CA CYS A 63 6.41 -6.86 11.10
C CYS A 63 4.95 -7.20 11.51
N PRO A 64 4.22 -6.26 12.13
CA PRO A 64 2.81 -6.47 12.45
C PRO A 64 1.97 -6.68 11.18
N THR A 65 0.95 -7.54 11.27
CA THR A 65 0.08 -7.87 10.13
C THR A 65 -0.55 -6.65 9.46
N ILE A 66 -0.89 -5.61 10.24
CA ILE A 66 -1.51 -4.39 9.71
C ILE A 66 -0.54 -3.56 8.85
N ASP A 67 0.75 -3.53 9.21
CA ASP A 67 1.81 -2.88 8.45
C ASP A 67 2.04 -3.66 7.14
N TYR A 68 2.17 -4.99 7.24
CA TYR A 68 2.35 -5.85 6.07
C TYR A 68 1.20 -5.74 5.07
N ALA A 69 -0.05 -5.70 5.57
CA ALA A 69 -1.23 -5.52 4.73
C ALA A 69 -1.25 -4.17 3.99
N GLY A 70 -0.77 -3.09 4.62
CA GLY A 70 -0.68 -1.78 3.97
C GLY A 70 0.30 -1.78 2.80
N HIS A 71 1.45 -2.42 3.01
CA HIS A 71 2.45 -2.64 1.97
C HIS A 71 1.89 -3.45 0.80
N ASP A 72 1.28 -4.61 1.08
CA ASP A 72 0.74 -5.48 0.05
C ASP A 72 -0.47 -4.88 -0.67
N PHE A 73 -1.21 -3.98 -0.04
CA PHE A 73 -2.29 -3.27 -0.73
C PHE A 73 -1.76 -2.39 -1.86
N TRP A 74 -0.71 -1.59 -1.61
CA TRP A 74 -0.07 -0.80 -2.68
C TRP A 74 0.46 -1.70 -3.80
N LEU A 75 1.17 -2.76 -3.43
CA LEU A 75 1.78 -3.65 -4.42
C LEU A 75 0.73 -4.35 -5.28
N THR A 76 -0.32 -4.86 -4.63
CA THR A 76 -1.37 -5.62 -5.31
C THR A 76 -2.21 -4.74 -6.20
N ARG A 77 -2.65 -3.56 -5.75
CA ARG A 77 -3.48 -2.67 -6.58
C ARG A 77 -2.77 -2.22 -7.85
N ASN A 78 -1.44 -2.12 -7.80
CA ASN A 78 -0.59 -1.70 -8.92
C ASN A 78 0.04 -2.87 -9.69
N HIS A 79 -0.32 -4.11 -9.36
CA HIS A 79 0.19 -5.32 -10.01
C HIS A 79 1.73 -5.41 -10.04
N HIS A 80 2.38 -4.98 -8.96
CA HIS A 80 3.79 -5.26 -8.76
C HIS A 80 4.01 -6.77 -8.59
N GLY A 81 5.26 -7.25 -8.70
CA GLY A 81 5.58 -8.68 -8.74
C GLY A 81 5.38 -9.45 -7.42
N CYS A 82 4.77 -8.84 -6.40
CA CYS A 82 4.47 -9.42 -5.09
C CYS A 82 3.22 -8.76 -4.48
N GLY A 83 2.61 -9.39 -3.48
CA GLY A 83 1.42 -8.87 -2.80
C GLY A 83 0.61 -9.96 -2.10
N PHE A 84 -0.70 -9.73 -1.92
CA PHE A 84 -1.58 -10.62 -1.15
C PHE A 84 -1.67 -12.06 -1.69
N TRP A 85 -1.34 -12.31 -2.96
CA TRP A 85 -1.37 -13.65 -3.56
C TRP A 85 -0.18 -14.53 -3.16
N GLU A 86 0.79 -13.98 -2.41
CA GLU A 86 1.92 -14.76 -1.89
C GLU A 86 1.43 -15.76 -0.83
N LYS A 87 1.21 -16.99 -1.28
CA LYS A 87 0.59 -18.08 -0.49
C LYS A 87 1.36 -18.47 0.77
N HIS A 88 2.63 -18.08 0.88
CA HIS A 88 3.41 -18.33 2.09
C HIS A 88 3.11 -17.30 3.19
N ASP A 89 2.69 -16.08 2.83
CA ASP A 89 2.41 -15.01 3.78
C ASP A 89 0.93 -14.89 4.09
N TRP A 90 0.05 -15.03 3.10
CA TRP A 90 -1.40 -14.94 3.29
C TRP A 90 -2.08 -16.29 3.07
N ALA A 91 -2.80 -16.77 4.09
CA ALA A 91 -3.61 -17.97 4.01
C ALA A 91 -4.96 -17.71 3.31
N GLU A 92 -5.56 -18.75 2.74
CA GLU A 92 -6.92 -18.69 2.22
C GLU A 92 -7.94 -18.63 3.39
N PRO A 93 -9.06 -17.89 3.23
CA PRO A 93 -9.51 -17.19 2.03
C PRO A 93 -8.96 -15.75 1.87
N ALA A 94 -8.10 -15.28 2.79
CA ALA A 94 -7.64 -13.90 2.79
C ALA A 94 -6.80 -13.57 1.55
N SER A 95 -5.88 -14.46 1.15
CA SER A 95 -5.04 -14.27 -0.03
C SER A 95 -5.85 -13.91 -1.28
N THR A 96 -6.84 -14.74 -1.65
CA THR A 96 -7.70 -14.48 -2.82
C THR A 96 -8.57 -13.23 -2.62
N LYS A 97 -9.27 -13.12 -1.48
CA LYS A 97 -10.22 -12.03 -1.26
C LYS A 97 -9.57 -10.65 -1.16
N LEU A 98 -8.42 -10.55 -0.49
CA LEU A 98 -7.66 -9.30 -0.38
C LEU A 98 -7.07 -8.91 -1.73
N THR A 99 -6.62 -9.89 -2.53
CA THR A 99 -6.15 -9.64 -3.91
C THR A 99 -7.26 -9.06 -4.79
N GLU A 100 -8.43 -9.71 -4.82
CA GLU A 100 -9.59 -9.24 -5.58
C GLU A 100 -10.07 -7.87 -5.11
N LEU A 101 -10.12 -7.67 -3.78
CA LEU A 101 -10.48 -6.39 -3.20
C LEU A 101 -9.49 -5.30 -3.61
N ALA A 102 -8.19 -5.55 -3.52
CA ALA A 102 -7.16 -4.57 -3.86
C ALA A 102 -7.22 -4.16 -5.34
N HIS A 103 -7.40 -5.12 -6.25
CA HIS A 103 -7.61 -4.81 -7.67
C HIS A 103 -8.86 -3.96 -7.93
N SER A 104 -9.90 -4.08 -7.10
CA SER A 104 -11.12 -3.26 -7.24
C SER A 104 -10.91 -1.76 -6.99
N PHE A 105 -9.80 -1.37 -6.33
CA PHE A 105 -9.42 0.03 -6.14
C PHE A 105 -8.68 0.62 -7.35
N GLY A 106 -8.28 -0.23 -8.31
CA GLY A 106 -7.53 0.17 -9.49
C GLY A 106 -6.08 0.58 -9.20
N GLN A 107 -5.31 0.62 -10.29
CA GLN A 107 -3.93 1.13 -10.29
C GLN A 107 -3.92 2.63 -9.98
N MET A 108 -2.83 3.09 -9.40
CA MET A 108 -2.58 4.49 -9.09
C MET A 108 -1.18 4.84 -9.58
N ASP A 109 -1.12 5.50 -10.72
CA ASP A 109 0.12 6.05 -11.26
C ASP A 109 0.43 7.37 -10.56
N VAL A 110 1.61 7.47 -9.95
CA VAL A 110 2.07 8.70 -9.28
C VAL A 110 3.20 9.36 -10.05
N TYR A 111 3.29 10.69 -9.96
CA TYR A 111 4.32 11.47 -10.65
C TYR A 111 4.75 12.69 -9.82
N LEU A 112 5.99 13.15 -10.05
CA LEU A 112 6.52 14.37 -9.45
C LEU A 112 6.07 15.58 -10.28
N GLY A 113 5.35 16.50 -9.64
CA GLY A 113 4.93 17.78 -10.23
C GLY A 113 6.03 18.84 -10.20
N ASP A 114 5.80 19.91 -10.95
CA ASP A 114 6.74 21.05 -11.08
C ASP A 114 6.94 21.83 -9.77
N ASP A 115 6.02 21.68 -8.80
CA ASP A 115 6.10 22.29 -7.47
C ASP A 115 6.88 21.44 -6.46
N GLY A 116 7.45 20.31 -6.90
CA GLY A 116 8.20 19.37 -6.08
C GLY A 116 7.32 18.42 -5.25
N LYS A 117 6.02 18.34 -5.55
CA LYS A 117 5.08 17.43 -4.87
C LYS A 117 4.68 16.23 -5.72
N ILE A 118 4.27 15.16 -5.05
CA ILE A 118 3.76 13.95 -5.70
C ILE A 118 2.26 14.06 -5.91
N TYR A 119 1.82 13.75 -7.11
CA TYR A 119 0.43 13.68 -7.52
C TYR A 119 0.09 12.29 -8.06
N ALA A 120 -1.21 11.96 -8.12
CA ALA A 120 -1.70 10.83 -8.91
C ALA A 120 -2.26 11.33 -10.25
N MET A 121 -2.09 10.54 -11.30
CA MET A 121 -2.63 10.79 -12.64
C MET A 121 -4.14 10.48 -12.75
#